data_AF-A0A7J7J4W3-F1
#
_entry.id   AF-A0A7J7J4W3-F1
#
_cell.length_a   1.000
_cell.length_b   1.000
_cell.length_c   1.000
_cell.angle_alpha   90.00
_cell.angle_beta   90.00
_cell.angle_gamma   90.00
#
_symmetry.space_group_name_H-M   'P 1'
#
loop_
_entity.id
_entity.type
_entity.pdbx_description
1 polymer ?
#
loop_
_entity_poly.entity_id
_entity_poly.type
_entity_poly.pdbx_seq_one_letter_code
_entity_poly.pdbx_strand_id
1 'polypeptide(L)'
;MMGFGLNLDSIKELDVPAAQTEEEMNLYITVVAASFIVTFLMFFVLEYIVKIYNPSFLKNLSSSNRTLLLTQIQSNIHAIIVCYLSTYVLYQSEELKADYIWGKCQLASVACAVTIGYMAADLLTLIIRWKDVGEWSYVFHHLFSALAFIYIIDWQLYLRSLHSVTK
;
A
#
# COMPACT_ATOMS: atom_id res chain seq x y z
N MET A 1 -16.63 -20.80 -40.40
CA MET A 1 -16.41 -21.05 -38.95
C MET A 1 -14.94 -21.40 -38.76
N MET A 2 -14.10 -20.42 -38.41
CA MET A 2 -12.71 -20.67 -38.01
C MET A 2 -12.70 -20.79 -36.49
N GLY A 3 -12.37 -21.97 -35.99
CA GLY A 3 -12.26 -22.23 -34.55
C GLY A 3 -11.02 -21.57 -33.99
N PHE A 4 -11.21 -20.56 -33.14
CA PHE A 4 -10.17 -20.04 -32.25
C PHE A 4 -10.00 -21.07 -31.11
N GLY A 5 -9.25 -22.14 -31.38
CA GLY A 5 -8.82 -23.09 -30.36
C GLY A 5 -7.68 -22.48 -29.55
N LEU A 6 -8.00 -21.66 -28.55
CA LEU A 6 -7.03 -21.33 -27.49
C LEU A 6 -6.76 -22.63 -26.74
N ASN A 7 -5.62 -23.24 -27.01
CA ASN A 7 -5.16 -24.43 -26.32
C ASN A 7 -4.81 -24.05 -24.86
N LEU A 8 -5.75 -24.22 -23.94
CA LEU A 8 -5.59 -23.90 -22.52
C LEU A 8 -4.46 -24.70 -21.84
N ASP A 9 -4.01 -25.81 -22.44
CA ASP A 9 -2.88 -26.56 -21.91
C ASP A 9 -1.52 -25.93 -22.28
N SER A 10 -1.46 -25.10 -23.33
CA SER A 10 -0.26 -24.30 -23.65
C SER A 10 -0.02 -23.15 -22.66
N ILE A 11 -1.02 -22.80 -21.84
CA ILE A 11 -0.91 -21.80 -20.77
C ILE A 11 -0.36 -22.44 -19.48
N LYS A 12 -0.51 -23.76 -19.31
CA LYS A 12 -0.04 -24.48 -18.12
C LYS A 12 1.45 -24.83 -18.16
N GLU A 13 2.08 -24.79 -19.34
CA GLU A 13 3.52 -25.07 -19.51
C GLU A 13 4.40 -23.82 -19.56
N LEU A 14 3.84 -22.63 -19.30
CA LEU A 14 4.66 -21.49 -18.89
C LEU A 14 5.17 -21.79 -17.47
N ASP A 15 6.28 -22.51 -17.40
CA ASP A 15 7.12 -22.67 -16.21
C ASP A 15 7.74 -21.29 -15.90
N VAL A 16 6.87 -20.39 -15.46
CA VAL A 16 7.23 -19.14 -14.82
C VAL A 16 8.17 -19.53 -13.69
N PRO A 17 9.36 -18.91 -13.54
CA PRO A 17 10.25 -19.23 -12.45
C PRO A 17 9.58 -18.86 -11.12
N ALA A 18 8.81 -19.81 -10.56
CA ALA A 18 7.90 -19.62 -9.45
C ALA A 18 8.66 -19.07 -8.23
N ALA A 19 9.93 -19.43 -8.10
CA ALA A 19 10.83 -18.97 -7.05
C ALA A 19 11.02 -17.44 -7.06
N GLN A 20 11.17 -16.79 -8.23
CA GLN A 20 11.38 -15.34 -8.29
C GLN A 20 10.11 -14.57 -7.94
N THR A 21 8.95 -15.05 -8.43
CA THR A 21 7.65 -14.46 -8.08
C THR A 21 7.29 -14.67 -6.61
N GLU A 22 7.67 -15.81 -6.03
CA GLU A 22 7.47 -16.10 -4.61
C GLU A 22 8.33 -15.22 -3.72
N GLU A 23 9.60 -15.00 -4.09
CA GLU A 23 10.49 -14.07 -3.38
C GLU A 23 9.95 -12.63 -3.40
N GLU A 24 9.49 -12.15 -4.55
CA GLU A 24 8.86 -10.83 -4.67
C GLU A 24 7.57 -10.73 -3.84
N MET A 25 6.72 -11.77 -3.87
CA MET A 25 5.51 -11.82 -3.07
C MET A 25 5.83 -11.76 -1.57
N ASN A 26 6.81 -12.54 -1.11
CA ASN A 26 7.27 -12.55 0.28
C ASN A 26 7.83 -11.19 0.70
N LEU A 27 8.56 -10.51 -0.18
CA LEU A 27 9.00 -9.15 0.03
C LEU A 27 7.80 -8.21 0.23
N TYR A 28 6.80 -8.24 -0.65
CA TYR A 28 5.64 -7.37 -0.54
C TYR A 28 4.81 -7.63 0.72
N ILE A 29 4.59 -8.90 1.09
CA ILE A 29 3.93 -9.28 2.34
C ILE A 29 4.71 -8.73 3.54
N THR A 30 6.04 -8.87 3.52
CA THR A 30 6.91 -8.34 4.58
C THR A 30 6.82 -6.83 4.69
N VAL A 31 6.83 -6.12 3.55
CA VAL A 31 6.68 -4.66 3.51
C VAL A 31 5.31 -4.23 4.03
N VAL A 32 4.22 -4.91 3.64
CA VAL A 32 2.86 -4.65 4.16
C VAL A 32 2.82 -4.83 5.67
N ALA A 33 3.36 -5.94 6.18
CA ALA A 33 3.37 -6.22 7.62
C ALA A 33 4.21 -5.19 8.40
N ALA A 34 5.39 -4.86 7.89
CA ALA A 34 6.28 -3.89 8.51
C ALA A 34 5.65 -2.48 8.51
N SER A 35 5.11 -2.03 7.37
CA SER A 35 4.47 -0.72 7.27
C SER A 35 3.21 -0.64 8.13
N PHE A 36 2.42 -1.71 8.21
CA PHE A 36 1.28 -1.82 9.13
C PHE A 36 1.73 -1.62 10.59
N ILE A 37 2.74 -2.37 11.06
CA ILE A 37 3.22 -2.27 12.44
C ILE A 37 3.73 -0.86 12.73
N VAL A 38 4.57 -0.31 11.85
CA VAL A 38 5.16 1.01 12.02
C VAL A 38 4.07 2.09 12.08
N THR A 39 3.13 2.08 11.15
CA THR A 39 2.06 3.09 11.10
C THR A 39 1.07 2.94 12.24
N PHE A 40 0.72 1.71 12.63
CA PHE A 40 -0.15 1.47 13.79
C PHE A 40 0.49 1.96 15.10
N LEU A 41 1.78 1.69 15.31
CA LEU A 41 2.51 2.18 16.48
C LEU A 41 2.70 3.70 16.44
N MET A 42 2.88 4.28 15.25
CA MET A 42 3.05 5.72 15.07
C MET A 42 1.88 6.51 15.66
N PHE A 43 0.63 6.01 15.57
CA PHE A 43 -0.53 6.66 16.18
C PHE A 43 -0.33 6.91 17.68
N PHE A 44 0.10 5.88 18.42
CA PHE A 44 0.32 5.97 19.87
C PHE A 44 1.54 6.81 20.22
N VAL A 45 2.61 6.71 19.41
CA VAL A 45 3.81 7.53 19.57
C VAL A 45 3.49 9.01 19.36
N LEU A 46 2.70 9.36 18.34
CA LEU A 46 2.25 10.72 18.09
C LEU A 46 1.42 11.25 19.27
N GLU A 47 0.47 10.46 19.79
CA GLU A 47 -0.30 10.83 20.98
C GLU A 47 0.61 11.11 22.19
N TYR A 48 1.62 10.27 22.39
CA TYR A 48 2.60 10.44 23.47
C TYR A 48 3.49 11.67 23.30
N ILE A 49 4.01 11.91 22.09
CA ILE A 49 4.83 13.07 21.75
C ILE A 49 4.05 14.36 22.00
N VAL A 50 2.84 14.48 21.44
CA VAL A 50 2.03 15.69 21.63
C VAL A 50 1.70 15.91 23.10
N LYS A 51 1.50 14.85 23.88
CA LYS A 51 1.28 14.93 25.33
C LYS A 51 2.50 15.47 26.08
N ILE A 52 3.73 15.14 25.67
CA ILE A 52 4.96 15.67 26.29
C ILE A 52 5.13 17.16 25.97
N TYR A 53 5.05 17.52 24.69
CA TYR A 53 5.38 18.87 24.25
C TYR A 53 4.26 19.87 24.52
N ASN A 54 3.00 19.43 24.50
CA ASN A 54 1.85 20.32 24.69
C ASN A 54 0.68 19.61 25.41
N PRO A 55 0.85 19.24 26.70
CA PRO A 55 -0.16 18.49 27.45
C PRO A 55 -1.49 19.24 27.58
N SER A 56 -1.44 20.57 27.68
CA SER A 56 -2.63 21.42 27.77
C SER A 56 -3.45 21.41 26.47
N PHE A 57 -2.77 21.34 25.31
CA PHE A 57 -3.43 21.28 24.02
C PHE A 57 -4.31 20.02 23.90
N LEU A 58 -3.77 18.83 24.19
CA LEU A 58 -4.57 17.60 24.14
C LEU A 58 -5.69 17.55 25.17
N LYS A 59 -5.48 18.13 26.36
CA LYS A 59 -6.51 18.20 27.41
C LYS A 59 -7.71 19.04 27.01
N ASN A 60 -7.50 20.04 26.16
CA ASN A 60 -8.56 20.94 25.70
C ASN A 60 -9.34 20.40 24.50
N LEU A 61 -8.90 19.28 23.91
CA LEU A 61 -9.60 18.63 22.79
C LEU A 61 -10.57 17.56 23.29
N SER A 62 -11.73 17.47 22.64
CA SER A 62 -12.60 16.31 22.78
C SER A 62 -11.89 15.04 22.28
N SER A 63 -12.33 13.87 22.74
CA SER A 63 -11.76 12.59 22.28
C SER A 63 -11.83 12.44 20.76
N SER A 64 -12.96 12.87 20.17
CA SER A 64 -13.17 12.89 18.71
C SER A 64 -12.16 13.79 17.98
N ASN A 65 -12.02 15.05 18.40
CA ASN A 65 -11.09 15.99 17.76
C ASN A 65 -9.64 15.56 17.91
N ARG A 66 -9.28 14.95 19.04
CA ARG A 66 -7.94 14.39 19.26
C ARG A 66 -7.66 13.24 18.29
N THR A 67 -8.58 12.27 18.20
CA THR A 67 -8.42 11.14 17.29
C THR A 67 -8.31 11.63 15.85
N LEU A 68 -9.18 12.55 15.42
CA LEU A 68 -9.16 13.15 14.10
C LEU A 68 -7.83 13.87 13.80
N LEU A 69 -7.32 14.66 14.75
CA LEU A 69 -6.04 15.33 14.57
C LEU A 69 -4.88 14.35 14.40
N LEU A 70 -4.83 13.30 15.24
CA LEU A 70 -3.76 12.31 15.19
C LEU A 70 -3.80 11.50 13.88
N THR A 71 -4.99 11.10 13.42
CA THR A 71 -5.14 10.41 12.12
C THR A 71 -4.78 11.33 10.96
N GLN A 72 -5.12 12.62 11.02
CA GLN A 72 -4.69 13.61 10.02
C GLN A 72 -3.16 13.78 9.97
N ILE A 73 -2.49 13.85 11.11
CA ILE A 73 -1.02 13.94 11.14
C ILE A 73 -0.41 12.68 10.52
N GLN A 74 -0.92 11.51 10.91
CA GLN A 74 -0.46 10.23 10.40
C GLN A 74 -0.65 10.09 8.88
N SER A 75 -1.80 10.49 8.34
CA SER A 75 -2.08 10.44 6.91
C SER A 75 -1.23 11.43 6.11
N ASN A 76 -0.95 12.61 6.66
CA ASN A 76 -0.02 13.57 6.04
C ASN A 76 1.42 13.02 5.99
N ILE A 77 1.91 12.39 7.06
CA ILE A 77 3.24 11.75 7.07
C ILE A 77 3.29 10.65 5.99
N HIS A 78 2.26 9.81 5.92
CA HIS A 78 2.16 8.78 4.89
C HIS A 78 2.17 9.38 3.47
N ALA A 79 1.37 10.42 3.23
CA ALA A 79 1.30 11.09 1.93
C ALA A 79 2.66 11.66 1.50
N ILE A 80 3.43 12.25 2.43
CA ILE A 80 4.79 12.74 2.15
C ILE A 80 5.72 11.59 1.74
N ILE A 81 5.68 10.48 2.47
CA ILE A 81 6.51 9.29 2.18
C ILE A 81 6.18 8.73 0.80
N VAL A 82 4.90 8.51 0.51
CA VAL A 82 4.46 7.96 -0.79
C VAL A 82 4.74 8.94 -1.92
N CYS A 83 4.55 10.25 -1.72
CA CYS A 83 4.89 11.27 -2.71
C CYS A 83 6.38 11.24 -3.07
N TYR A 84 7.24 11.15 -2.05
CA TYR A 84 8.69 11.02 -2.23
C TYR A 84 9.05 9.74 -2.99
N LEU A 85 8.54 8.58 -2.55
CA LEU A 85 8.78 7.29 -3.23
C LEU A 85 8.30 7.32 -4.68
N SER A 86 7.12 7.87 -4.93
CA SER A 86 6.53 7.94 -6.28
C SER A 86 7.35 8.85 -7.19
N THR A 87 7.82 10.00 -6.68
CA THR A 87 8.65 10.92 -7.45
C THR A 87 10.03 10.31 -7.73
N TYR A 88 10.62 9.61 -6.76
CA TYR A 88 11.87 8.89 -6.94
C TYR A 88 11.75 7.81 -8.02
N VAL A 89 10.67 7.02 -7.98
CA VAL A 89 10.34 5.99 -8.97
C VAL A 89 10.20 6.59 -10.38
N LEU A 90 9.46 7.70 -10.52
CA LEU A 90 9.27 8.39 -11.80
C LEU A 90 10.59 8.94 -12.37
N TYR A 91 11.50 9.39 -11.51
CA TYR A 91 12.77 9.95 -11.95
C TYR A 91 13.80 8.88 -12.32
N GLN A 92 13.85 7.77 -11.58
CA GLN A 92 14.94 6.80 -11.67
C GLN A 92 14.62 5.56 -12.52
N SER A 93 13.35 5.18 -12.68
CA SER A 93 12.97 3.97 -13.42
C SER A 93 12.91 4.24 -14.93
N GLU A 94 13.91 3.75 -15.65
CA GLU A 94 13.90 3.73 -17.11
C GLU A 94 12.76 2.86 -17.67
N GLU A 95 12.36 1.81 -16.94
CA GLU A 95 11.24 0.95 -17.32
C GLU A 95 9.90 1.71 -17.31
N LEU A 96 9.68 2.58 -16.32
CA LEU A 96 8.50 3.44 -16.28
C LEU A 96 8.57 4.60 -17.28
N LYS A 97 9.76 5.11 -17.60
CA LYS A 97 9.89 6.12 -18.67
C LYS A 97 9.60 5.54 -20.05
N ALA A 98 9.91 4.25 -20.26
CA ALA A 98 9.61 3.55 -21.49
C ALA A 98 8.11 3.21 -21.62
N ASP A 99 7.43 2.89 -20.52
CA ASP A 99 5.99 2.71 -20.46
C ASP A 99 5.42 3.28 -19.15
N TYR A 100 4.85 4.48 -19.24
CA TYR A 100 4.32 5.19 -18.07
C TYR A 100 3.11 4.51 -17.42
N ILE A 101 2.41 3.63 -18.15
CA ILE A 101 1.17 3.02 -17.67
C ILE A 101 1.43 1.58 -17.21
N TRP A 102 2.20 0.81 -17.98
CA TRP A 102 2.45 -0.62 -17.72
C TRP A 102 3.92 -0.95 -17.46
N GLY A 103 4.75 0.07 -17.21
CA GLY A 103 6.16 -0.09 -16.87
C GLY A 103 6.35 -1.00 -15.66
N LYS A 104 7.32 -1.90 -15.77
CA LYS A 104 7.61 -2.93 -14.77
C LYS A 104 8.61 -2.37 -13.76
N CYS A 105 8.12 -1.76 -12.68
CA CYS A 105 8.99 -1.22 -11.64
C CYS A 105 8.72 -1.90 -10.29
N GLN A 106 9.69 -2.68 -9.81
CA GLN A 106 9.60 -3.35 -8.51
C GLN A 106 9.43 -2.35 -7.36
N LEU A 107 10.11 -1.20 -7.44
CA LEU A 107 10.02 -0.16 -6.42
C LEU A 107 8.63 0.50 -6.37
N ALA A 108 7.91 0.58 -7.50
CA ALA A 108 6.52 1.01 -7.53
C ALA A 108 5.62 0.02 -6.77
N SER A 109 5.83 -1.29 -6.95
CA SER A 109 5.12 -2.33 -6.18
C SER A 109 5.42 -2.25 -4.68
N VAL A 110 6.67 -1.96 -4.29
CA VAL A 110 7.03 -1.70 -2.88
C VAL A 110 6.29 -0.47 -2.33
N ALA A 111 6.21 0.63 -3.08
CA ALA A 111 5.45 1.81 -2.66
C ALA A 111 3.95 1.49 -2.46
N CYS A 112 3.36 0.69 -3.36
CA CYS A 112 2.00 0.18 -3.21
C CYS A 112 1.84 -0.68 -1.93
N ALA A 113 2.79 -1.57 -1.65
CA ALA A 113 2.80 -2.40 -0.45
C ALA A 113 2.88 -1.57 0.85
N VAL A 114 3.69 -0.51 0.86
CA VAL A 114 3.72 0.46 1.97
C VAL A 114 2.34 1.08 2.18
N THR A 115 1.67 1.51 1.11
CA THR A 115 0.33 2.10 1.16
C THR A 115 -0.74 1.13 1.67
N ILE A 116 -0.70 -0.13 1.25
CA ILE A 116 -1.63 -1.15 1.75
C ILE A 116 -1.50 -1.34 3.27
N GLY A 117 -0.28 -1.48 3.79
CA GLY A 117 -0.07 -1.65 5.22
C GLY A 117 -0.49 -0.43 6.03
N TYR A 118 -0.24 0.78 5.51
CA TYR A 118 -0.78 2.02 6.09
C TYR A 118 -2.32 2.01 6.14
N MET A 119 -3.00 1.68 5.04
CA MET A 119 -4.46 1.66 4.97
C MET A 119 -5.06 0.65 5.96
N ALA A 120 -4.43 -0.52 6.10
CA ALA A 120 -4.83 -1.52 7.08
C ALA A 120 -4.68 -1.02 8.53
N ALA A 121 -3.58 -0.32 8.83
CA ALA A 121 -3.34 0.24 10.16
C ALA A 121 -4.31 1.37 10.50
N ASP A 122 -4.59 2.25 9.52
CA ASP A 122 -5.52 3.36 9.70
C ASP A 122 -6.96 2.86 9.82
N LEU A 123 -7.35 1.84 9.05
CA LEU A 123 -8.65 1.19 9.19
C LEU A 123 -8.82 0.52 10.56
N LEU A 124 -7.80 -0.18 11.06
CA LEU A 124 -7.83 -0.75 12.41
C LEU A 124 -7.96 0.34 13.48
N THR A 125 -7.23 1.45 13.32
CA THR A 125 -7.30 2.60 14.22
C THR A 125 -8.70 3.20 14.23
N LEU A 126 -9.32 3.35 13.05
CA LEU A 126 -10.70 3.82 12.91
C LEU A 126 -11.71 2.88 13.59
N ILE A 127 -11.55 1.57 13.45
CA ILE A 127 -12.42 0.57 14.09
C ILE A 127 -12.26 0.62 15.63
N ILE A 128 -11.02 0.70 16.14
CA ILE A 128 -10.75 0.83 17.58
C ILE A 128 -11.37 2.13 18.13
N ARG A 129 -11.26 3.22 17.37
CA ARG A 129 -11.77 4.55 17.73
C ARG A 129 -13.12 4.85 17.09
N TRP A 130 -13.94 3.82 16.84
CA TRP A 130 -15.21 3.97 16.14
C TRP A 130 -16.14 5.01 16.77
N LYS A 131 -16.17 5.11 18.11
CA LYS A 131 -16.99 6.09 18.83
C LYS A 131 -16.54 7.55 18.61
N ASP A 132 -15.29 7.76 18.22
CA ASP A 132 -14.70 9.08 18.04
C ASP A 132 -14.93 9.63 16.62
N VAL A 133 -14.84 8.79 15.58
CA VAL A 133 -14.83 9.22 14.16
C VAL A 133 -15.76 8.38 13.28
N GLY A 134 -16.23 7.21 13.73
CA GLY A 134 -16.82 6.11 12.94
C GLY A 134 -17.74 6.50 11.80
N GLU A 135 -17.15 6.78 10.64
CA GLU A 135 -17.81 7.17 9.41
C GLU A 135 -17.52 6.12 8.33
N TRP A 136 -18.58 5.59 7.73
CA TRP A 136 -18.48 4.53 6.71
C TRP A 136 -17.74 4.95 5.44
N SER A 137 -17.75 6.24 5.11
CA SER A 137 -17.01 6.82 3.98
C SER A 137 -15.52 6.49 4.07
N TYR A 138 -14.89 6.64 5.24
CA TYR A 138 -13.48 6.31 5.45
C TYR A 138 -13.23 4.80 5.35
N VAL A 139 -14.11 3.97 5.90
CA VAL A 139 -13.99 2.51 5.79
C VAL A 139 -13.95 2.08 4.32
N PHE A 140 -14.91 2.53 3.52
CA PHE A 140 -14.96 2.19 2.11
C PHE A 140 -13.80 2.80 1.33
N HIS A 141 -13.42 4.05 1.61
CA HIS A 141 -12.27 4.69 0.98
C HIS A 141 -10.99 3.85 1.15
N HIS A 142 -10.70 3.39 2.36
CA HIS A 142 -9.50 2.60 2.66
C HIS A 142 -9.57 1.21 2.05
N LEU A 143 -10.74 0.54 2.10
CA LEU A 143 -10.92 -0.78 1.50
C LEU A 143 -10.77 -0.75 -0.01
N PHE A 144 -11.44 0.17 -0.71
CA PHE A 144 -11.34 0.27 -2.16
C PHE A 144 -9.94 0.68 -2.61
N SER A 145 -9.30 1.58 -1.88
CA SER A 145 -7.93 1.98 -2.21
C SER A 145 -6.93 0.83 -1.99
N ALA A 146 -7.06 0.06 -0.90
CA ALA A 146 -6.21 -1.10 -0.66
C ALA A 146 -6.40 -2.18 -1.73
N LEU A 147 -7.65 -2.46 -2.14
CA LEU A 147 -7.94 -3.41 -3.22
C LEU A 147 -7.34 -2.97 -4.56
N ALA A 148 -7.39 -1.67 -4.87
CA ALA A 148 -6.75 -1.14 -6.08
C ALA A 148 -5.23 -1.36 -6.07
N PHE A 149 -4.56 -1.11 -4.94
CA PHE A 149 -3.12 -1.35 -4.83
C PHE A 149 -2.75 -2.84 -4.87
N ILE A 150 -3.56 -3.71 -4.27
CA ILE A 150 -3.38 -5.18 -4.37
C ILE A 150 -3.46 -5.61 -5.82
N TYR A 151 -4.47 -5.13 -6.56
CA TYR A 151 -4.62 -5.41 -7.99
C TYR A 151 -3.40 -4.95 -8.81
N ILE A 152 -2.86 -3.76 -8.52
CA ILE A 152 -1.65 -3.25 -9.19
C ILE A 152 -0.44 -4.16 -8.91
N ILE A 153 -0.23 -4.60 -7.67
CA ILE A 153 0.90 -5.49 -7.33
C ILE A 153 0.76 -6.84 -8.05
N ASP A 154 -0.44 -7.43 -8.03
CA ASP A 154 -0.72 -8.71 -8.69
C ASP A 154 -0.49 -8.62 -10.20
N TRP A 155 -1.00 -7.56 -10.83
CA TRP A 155 -0.79 -7.30 -12.25
C TRP A 155 0.69 -7.12 -12.61
N GLN A 156 1.44 -6.40 -11.77
CA GLN A 156 2.86 -6.17 -11.95
C GLN A 156 3.69 -7.46 -11.81
N LEU A 157 3.34 -8.32 -10.85
CA LEU A 157 3.92 -9.65 -10.70
C LEU A 157 3.66 -10.50 -11.95
N TYR A 158 2.41 -10.55 -12.42
CA TYR A 158 2.04 -11.26 -13.64
C TYR A 158 2.83 -10.77 -14.87
N LEU A 159 2.94 -9.46 -15.07
CA LEU A 159 3.69 -8.89 -16.20
C LEU A 159 5.20 -9.20 -16.14
N ARG A 160 5.80 -9.26 -14.94
CA ARG A 160 7.20 -9.65 -14.78
C ARG A 160 7.40 -11.15 -15.00
N SER A 161 6.44 -11.96 -14.56
CA SER A 161 6.42 -13.40 -14.75
C SER A 161 6.37 -13.80 -16.23
N LEU A 162 5.64 -13.06 -17.07
CA LEU A 162 5.63 -13.28 -18.51
C LEU A 162 6.97 -12.92 -19.17
N HIS A 163 7.66 -11.89 -18.66
CA HIS A 163 8.92 -11.43 -19.26
C HIS A 163 10.07 -12.42 -19.07
N SER A 164 10.16 -13.02 -17.88
CA SER A 164 11.19 -13.99 -17.56
C SER A 164 11.12 -15.24 -18.45
N VAL A 165 9.96 -15.55 -19.03
CA VAL A 165 9.78 -16.68 -19.97
C VAL A 165 10.10 -16.30 -21.43
N THR A 166 10.10 -15.01 -21.76
CA THR A 166 10.34 -14.52 -23.14
C THR A 166 11.81 -14.16 -23.44
N LYS A 167 12.72 -14.33 -22.49
CA LYS A 167 14.18 -14.19 -22.68
C LYS A 167 14.83 -15.55 -22.87
#